data_AF-A0A1I0VK18-F1
#
_entry.id   AF-A0A1I0VK18-F1
#
_cell.length_a   1.000
_cell.length_b   1.000
_cell.length_c   1.000
_cell.angle_alpha   90.00
_cell.angle_beta   90.00
_cell.angle_gamma   90.00
#
_symmetry.space_group_name_H-M   'P 1'
#
loop_
_entity.id
_entity.type
_entity.pdbx_description
1 polymer ?
#
loop_
_entity_poly.entity_id
_entity_poly.type
_entity_poly.pdbx_seq_one_letter_code
_entity_poly.pdbx_strand_id
1 'polypeptide(L)'
;MNLIAPGEGLLFWQISFLFCLIYLGFWAYALFDALRSEFRAAHSKLLWVLAILFAPLIGTFLYLSMARSIRKDKRNFNPSFSKK
;
A
#
# COMPACT_ATOMS: atom_id res chain seq x y z
N MET A 1 19.67 -2.28 -42.81
CA MET A 1 18.68 -2.50 -41.73
C MET A 1 19.29 -1.98 -40.43
N ASN A 2 19.13 -0.68 -40.13
CA ASN A 2 19.58 -0.06 -38.88
C ASN A 2 18.35 0.20 -38.01
N LEU A 3 17.75 -0.87 -37.47
CA LEU A 3 16.50 -0.79 -36.70
C LEU A 3 16.73 -0.88 -35.18
N ILE A 4 17.98 -0.79 -34.76
CA ILE A 4 18.40 -0.76 -33.35
C ILE A 4 19.45 0.34 -33.24
N ALA A 5 19.03 1.60 -33.44
CA ALA A 5 19.86 2.73 -33.05
C ALA A 5 19.75 2.88 -31.52
N PRO A 6 20.84 2.70 -30.74
CA PRO A 6 20.80 2.69 -29.28
C PRO A 6 20.60 4.08 -28.63
N GLY A 7 20.24 5.11 -29.40
CA GLY A 7 20.12 6.49 -28.91
C GLY A 7 18.77 6.80 -28.25
N GLU A 8 17.67 6.48 -28.92
CA GLU A 8 16.33 6.92 -28.48
C GLU A 8 15.66 5.91 -27.54
N GLY A 9 15.79 4.61 -27.81
CA GLY A 9 15.13 3.56 -27.01
C GLY A 9 15.74 3.35 -25.62
N LEU A 10 16.98 3.78 -25.41
CA LEU A 10 17.70 3.58 -24.15
C LEU A 10 17.06 4.39 -23.00
N LEU A 11 16.69 5.65 -23.29
CA LEU A 11 16.07 6.53 -22.30
C LEU A 11 14.67 6.04 -21.93
N PHE A 12 13.87 5.62 -22.91
CA PHE A 12 12.55 5.03 -22.65
C PHE A 12 12.65 3.78 -21.78
N TRP A 13 13.63 2.90 -22.05
CA TRP A 13 13.84 1.69 -21.28
C TRP A 13 14.30 1.99 -19.85
N GLN A 14 15.22 2.95 -19.68
CA GLN A 14 15.69 3.37 -18.36
C GLN A 14 14.59 4.01 -17.51
N ILE A 15 13.76 4.89 -18.09
CA ILE A 15 12.64 5.52 -17.40
C ILE A 15 11.59 4.48 -17.01
N SER A 16 11.25 3.56 -17.93
CA SER A 16 10.31 2.48 -17.66
C SER A 16 10.80 1.56 -16.53
N PHE A 17 12.09 1.21 -16.55
CA PHE A 17 12.70 0.40 -15.50
C PHE A 17 12.69 1.09 -14.13
N LEU A 18 13.04 2.38 -14.09
CA LEU A 18 13.00 3.18 -12.87
C LEU A 18 11.58 3.27 -12.30
N PHE A 19 10.58 3.50 -13.17
CA PHE A 19 9.18 3.55 -12.77
C PHE A 19 8.69 2.20 -12.21
N CYS A 20 9.09 1.10 -12.83
CA CYS A 20 8.81 -0.25 -12.34
C CYS A 20 9.41 -0.49 -10.94
N LEU A 21 10.66 -0.06 -10.72
CA LEU A 21 11.33 -0.16 -9.42
C LEU A 21 10.60 0.66 -8.34
N ILE A 22 10.22 1.90 -8.65
CA ILE A 22 9.47 2.76 -7.73
C ILE A 22 8.11 2.12 -7.40
N TYR A 23 7.40 1.62 -8.42
CA TYR A 23 6.12 0.96 -8.24
C TYR A 23 6.24 -0.29 -7.35
N LEU A 24 7.26 -1.11 -7.59
CA LEU A 24 7.54 -2.32 -6.81
C LEU A 24 7.89 -1.96 -5.36
N GLY A 25 8.70 -0.92 -5.15
CA GLY A 25 9.00 -0.40 -3.81
C GLY A 25 7.76 0.12 -3.09
N PHE A 26 6.88 0.85 -3.78
CA PHE A 26 5.62 1.34 -3.24
C PHE A 26 4.66 0.20 -2.86
N TRP A 27 4.57 -0.82 -3.72
CA TRP A 27 3.77 -2.00 -3.44
C TRP A 27 4.31 -2.79 -2.24
N ALA A 28 5.62 -3.02 -2.19
CA ALA A 28 6.27 -3.70 -1.07
C ALA A 28 6.12 -2.92 0.24
N TYR A 29 6.21 -1.59 0.20
CA TYR A 29 5.96 -0.71 1.34
C TYR A 29 4.52 -0.88 1.87
N ALA A 30 3.52 -0.83 0.98
CA ALA A 30 2.12 -1.00 1.37
C ALA A 30 1.85 -2.38 1.99
N LEU A 31 2.48 -3.43 1.43
CA LEU A 31 2.42 -4.78 1.97
C LEU A 31 3.05 -4.85 3.37
N PHE A 32 4.24 -4.26 3.54
CA PHE A 32 4.92 -4.24 4.84
C PHE A 32 4.14 -3.44 5.90
N ASP A 33 3.54 -2.31 5.51
CA ASP A 33 2.67 -1.51 6.37
C ASP A 33 1.42 -2.32 6.79
N ALA A 34 0.82 -3.07 5.86
CA ALA A 34 -0.31 -3.95 6.16
C ALA A 34 0.07 -5.07 7.14
N LEU A 35 1.24 -5.69 6.97
CA LEU A 35 1.77 -6.70 7.88
C LEU A 35 2.14 -6.12 9.25
N ARG A 36 2.69 -4.90 9.32
CA ARG A 36 3.10 -4.29 10.58
C ARG A 36 1.93 -3.72 11.37
N SER A 37 0.86 -3.30 10.70
CA SER A 37 -0.26 -2.67 11.39
C SER A 37 -1.01 -3.63 12.33
N GLU A 38 -1.37 -3.13 13.51
CA GLU A 38 -2.18 -3.84 14.48
C GLU A 38 -3.67 -3.64 14.19
N PHE A 39 -4.25 -4.56 13.41
CA PHE A 39 -5.69 -4.62 13.24
C PHE A 39 -6.35 -5.27 14.46
N ARG A 40 -7.57 -4.82 14.77
CA ARG A 40 -8.37 -5.32 15.90
C ARG A 40 -8.80 -6.78 15.73
N ALA A 41 -8.92 -7.24 14.49
CA ALA A 41 -9.28 -8.61 14.13
C ALA A 41 -8.28 -9.18 13.12
N ALA A 42 -7.85 -10.43 13.35
CA ALA A 42 -6.91 -11.14 12.49
C ALA A 42 -7.44 -11.31 11.04
N HIS A 43 -8.75 -11.52 10.89
CA HIS A 43 -9.41 -11.66 9.59
C HIS A 43 -9.28 -10.40 8.73
N SER A 44 -9.41 -9.21 9.32
CA SER A 44 -9.30 -7.93 8.61
C SER A 44 -7.89 -7.70 8.08
N LYS A 45 -6.88 -8.11 8.85
CA LYS A 45 -5.48 -8.05 8.44
C LYS A 45 -5.22 -8.91 7.21
N LEU A 46 -5.68 -10.16 7.25
CA LEU A 46 -5.52 -11.10 6.15
C LEU A 46 -6.23 -10.61 4.88
N LEU A 47 -7.45 -10.06 4.98
CA LEU A 47 -8.15 -9.51 3.83
C LEU A 47 -7.40 -8.36 3.16
N TRP A 48 -6.81 -7.45 3.94
CA TRP A 48 -6.02 -6.34 3.39
C TRP A 48 -4.73 -6.81 2.70
N VAL A 49 -4.02 -7.75 3.32
CA VAL A 49 -2.82 -8.37 2.73
C VAL A 49 -3.18 -9.10 1.43
N LEU A 50 -4.27 -9.86 1.43
CA LEU A 50 -4.75 -10.59 0.25
C LEU A 50 -5.16 -9.63 -0.87
N ALA A 51 -5.86 -8.55 -0.55
CA ALA A 51 -6.25 -7.53 -1.52
C ALA A 51 -5.02 -6.85 -2.16
N ILE A 52 -4.00 -6.51 -1.37
CA ILE A 52 -2.74 -5.94 -1.89
C ILE A 52 -1.99 -6.96 -2.77
N LEU A 53 -2.01 -8.24 -2.39
CA LEU A 53 -1.32 -9.31 -3.11
C LEU A 53 -1.97 -9.63 -4.46
N PHE A 54 -3.30 -9.78 -4.49
CA PHE A 54 -4.06 -10.14 -5.69
C PHE A 54 -4.41 -8.94 -6.58
N ALA A 55 -4.46 -7.74 -6.00
CA ALA A 55 -4.66 -6.50 -6.74
C ALA A 55 -3.57 -5.48 -6.39
N PRO A 56 -2.37 -5.55 -6.99
CA PRO A 56 -1.25 -4.68 -6.65
C PRO A 56 -1.56 -3.19 -6.84
N LEU A 57 -2.25 -2.83 -7.92
CA LEU A 57 -2.63 -1.43 -8.20
C LEU A 57 -3.83 -0.99 -7.36
N ILE A 58 -4.93 -1.72 -7.47
CA ILE A 58 -6.20 -1.34 -6.86
C ILE A 58 -6.18 -1.59 -5.35
N GLY A 59 -5.62 -2.72 -4.92
CA GLY A 59 -5.53 -3.13 -3.53
C GLY A 59 -4.63 -2.24 -2.68
N THR A 60 -3.50 -1.75 -3.22
CA THR A 60 -2.68 -0.76 -2.49
C THR A 60 -3.39 0.59 -2.34
N PHE A 61 -4.06 1.06 -3.40
CA PHE A 61 -4.83 2.30 -3.35
C PHE A 61 -6.01 2.20 -2.37
N LEU A 62 -6.75 1.10 -2.45
CA LEU A 62 -7.89 0.81 -1.57
C LEU A 62 -7.43 0.66 -0.12
N TYR A 63 -6.29 0.00 0.12
CA TYR A 63 -5.67 -0.13 1.44
C TYR A 63 -5.35 1.24 2.03
N LEU A 64 -4.62 2.09 1.32
CA LEU A 64 -4.24 3.41 1.83
C LEU A 64 -5.43 4.34 2.06
N SER A 65 -6.49 4.20 1.26
CA SER A 65 -7.72 4.96 1.43
C SER A 65 -8.53 4.49 2.64
N MET A 66 -8.82 3.19 2.73
CA MET A 66 -9.84 2.66 3.65
C MET A 66 -9.27 1.95 4.88
N ALA A 67 -8.05 1.42 4.85
CA ALA A 67 -7.46 0.82 6.05
C ALA A 67 -7.31 1.83 7.19
N ARG A 68 -7.24 3.14 6.90
CA ARG A 68 -7.18 4.21 7.92
C ARG A 68 -8.42 4.31 8.79
N SER A 69 -9.62 4.03 8.28
CA SER A 69 -10.85 4.06 9.09
C SER A 69 -11.03 2.78 9.92
N ILE A 70 -10.43 1.67 9.48
CA ILE A 70 -10.50 0.37 10.15
C ILE A 70 -9.41 0.20 11.20
N ARG A 71 -8.34 1.01 11.13
CA ARG A 71 -7.31 1.08 12.18
C ARG A 71 -7.96 1.47 13.50
N LYS A 72 -7.51 0.80 14.57
CA LYS A 72 -7.99 0.96 15.96
C LYS A 72 -8.30 2.43 16.23
N ASP A 73 -9.59 2.72 16.41
CA ASP A 73 -10.05 4.03 16.85
C ASP A 73 -9.18 4.47 18.02
N LYS A 74 -8.69 5.71 17.96
CA LYS A 74 -7.79 6.29 18.96
C LYS A 74 -8.63 6.45 20.22
N ARG A 75 -8.77 5.37 21.01
CA ARG A 75 -9.75 5.20 22.11
C ARG A 75 -10.02 6.56 22.72
N ASN A 76 -11.13 7.17 22.30
CA ASN A 76 -11.44 8.51 22.76
C ASN A 76 -11.88 8.31 24.21
N PHE A 77 -10.94 8.54 25.12
CA PHE A 77 -11.15 8.34 26.54
C PHE A 77 -12.06 9.47 27.00
N ASN A 78 -13.36 9.22 26.98
CA ASN A 78 -14.37 10.11 27.54
C ASN A 78 -14.81 9.56 28.89
N PRO A 79 -14.08 9.82 29.98
CA PRO A 79 -14.50 9.41 31.31
C PRO A 79 -15.67 10.29 31.74
N SER A 80 -16.89 9.73 31.73
CA SER A 80 -18.03 10.38 32.37
C SER A 80 -17.88 10.25 33.89
N PHE A 81 -17.09 11.14 34.48
CA PHE A 81 -17.04 11.27 35.93
C PHE A 81 -18.37 11.88 36.39
N SER A 82 -19.30 11.02 36.82
CA SER A 82 -20.54 11.44 37.47
C SER A 82 -20.16 12.11 38.80
N LYS A 83 -20.25 13.44 38.86
CA LYS A 83 -20.07 14.18 40.11
C LYS A 83 -21.28 13.92 41.00
N LYS A 84 -21.03 13.33 42.16
CA LYS A 84 -21.98 13.17 43.25
C LYS A 84 -21.69 14.22 44.32
#